data_AF-A0A974T1S2-F1
#
_entry.id   AF-A0A974T1S2-F1
#
_cell.length_a   1.000
_cell.length_b   1.000
_cell.length_c   1.000
_cell.angle_alpha   90.00
_cell.angle_beta   90.00
_cell.angle_gamma   90.00
#
_symmetry.space_group_name_H-M   'P 1'
#
loop_
_entity.id
_entity.type
_entity.pdbx_description
1 polymer ?
#
loop_
_entity_poly.entity_id
_entity_poly.type
_entity_poly.pdbx_seq_one_letter_code
_entity_poly.pdbx_strand_id
1 'polypeptide(L)'
;MTIVRAAVLFTCIAGITSGGTTALSAELMQGRCRMDYCAWFSIESRDIVGSNANGALFKVVSKEWTSHHPNGSYDKRSPRTGGAVSTGFYFCSKTKPSAIWQSDGGQWKVAVLNLASPSGAEENAVIEYFAVCHGVQSGHDMSDSFDALAERFGYGPVQNADLQDITRPEDILKD
;
A
#
# COMPACT_ATOMS: atom_id res chain seq x y z
N MET A 1 70.28 13.29 39.07
CA MET A 1 69.49 12.06 38.78
C MET A 1 68.25 12.49 38.02
N THR A 2 68.22 12.15 36.74
CA THR A 2 67.24 12.60 35.75
C THR A 2 66.13 11.55 35.67
N ILE A 3 64.87 11.91 35.92
CA ILE A 3 63.73 11.04 35.63
C ILE A 3 63.01 11.63 34.42
N VAL A 4 63.18 10.96 33.28
CA VAL A 4 62.37 11.13 32.07
C VAL A 4 61.03 10.44 32.32
N ARG A 5 59.90 11.15 32.15
CA ARG A 5 58.57 10.53 32.08
C ARG A 5 58.00 10.69 30.68
N ALA A 6 57.51 9.55 30.19
CA ALA A 6 57.13 9.25 28.83
C ALA A 6 55.88 10.00 28.35
N ALA A 7 55.85 10.23 27.04
CA ALA A 7 54.75 10.78 26.28
C ALA A 7 53.56 9.82 26.21
N VAL A 8 52.34 10.37 26.10
CA VAL A 8 51.18 9.68 25.55
C VAL A 8 50.57 10.60 24.48
N LEU A 9 50.77 10.21 23.22
CA LEU A 9 50.05 10.78 22.08
C LEU A 9 48.62 10.21 22.07
N PHE A 10 47.62 11.09 22.12
CA PHE A 10 46.25 10.75 21.76
C PHE A 10 46.04 11.06 20.27
N THR A 11 46.13 10.04 19.42
CA THR A 11 45.71 10.10 18.01
C THR A 11 44.25 9.66 17.90
N CYS A 12 43.33 10.62 17.78
CA CYS A 12 41.96 10.34 17.38
C CYS A 12 41.91 10.21 15.84
N ILE A 13 41.84 8.97 15.34
CA ILE A 13 41.50 8.68 13.94
C ILE A 13 40.13 8.00 13.91
N ALA A 14 39.32 8.43 12.95
CA ALA A 14 38.15 7.79 12.35
C ALA A 14 36.82 8.53 12.59
N GLY A 15 36.62 9.60 11.80
CA GLY A 15 35.26 10.01 11.43
C GLY A 15 34.69 8.98 10.48
N ILE A 16 33.72 8.20 10.98
CA ILE A 16 33.03 7.14 10.23
C ILE A 16 32.21 7.77 9.10
N THR A 17 32.37 7.16 7.94
CA THR A 17 31.75 7.45 6.65
C THR A 17 30.23 7.56 6.74
N SER A 18 29.70 8.60 6.10
CA SER A 18 28.29 8.78 5.78
C SER A 18 27.76 7.54 5.06
N GLY A 19 26.99 6.71 5.76
CA GLY A 19 26.24 5.62 5.16
C GLY A 19 25.15 6.20 4.27
N GLY A 20 25.39 6.22 2.96
CA GLY A 20 24.33 6.44 1.98
C GLY A 20 23.37 5.26 2.06
N THR A 21 22.17 5.50 2.57
CA THR A 21 21.07 4.54 2.47
C THR A 21 20.78 4.35 0.99
N THR A 22 21.23 3.25 0.39
CA THR A 22 20.66 2.79 -0.88
C THR A 22 19.19 2.51 -0.59
N ALA A 23 18.32 3.43 -1.00
CA ALA A 23 16.88 3.23 -0.93
C ALA A 23 16.57 1.94 -1.71
N LEU A 24 16.22 0.88 -0.98
CA LEU A 24 15.66 -0.31 -1.60
C LEU A 24 14.38 0.16 -2.30
N SER A 25 14.28 -0.04 -3.61
CA SER A 25 13.05 0.24 -4.34
C SER A 25 11.92 -0.58 -3.70
N ALA A 26 10.77 0.06 -3.47
CA ALA A 26 9.58 -0.63 -3.00
C ALA A 26 9.26 -1.83 -3.92
N GLU A 27 8.77 -2.91 -3.31
CA GLU A 27 8.37 -4.10 -4.04
C GLU A 27 7.23 -3.74 -5.00
N LEU A 28 7.35 -4.19 -6.25
CA LEU A 28 6.33 -3.99 -7.26
C LEU A 28 5.38 -5.17 -7.26
N MET A 29 4.18 -4.95 -6.74
CA MET A 29 3.10 -5.93 -6.67
C MET A 29 2.24 -5.83 -7.93
N GLN A 30 1.76 -6.98 -8.38
CA GLN A 30 0.81 -7.08 -9.47
C GLN A 30 -0.60 -6.94 -8.91
N GLY A 31 -1.35 -6.01 -9.49
CA GLY A 31 -2.75 -5.81 -9.24
C GLY A 31 -3.61 -6.66 -10.18
N ARG A 32 -4.75 -6.10 -10.58
CA ARG A 32 -5.71 -6.75 -11.47
C ARG A 32 -5.15 -6.90 -12.90
N CYS A 33 -5.33 -8.09 -13.50
CA CYS A 33 -5.13 -8.34 -14.94
C CYS A 33 -6.42 -8.84 -15.57
N ARG A 34 -7.19 -7.95 -16.21
CA ARG A 34 -8.49 -8.28 -16.83
C ARG A 34 -8.97 -7.16 -17.76
N MET A 35 -9.72 -7.51 -18.81
CA MET A 35 -10.22 -6.60 -19.86
C MET A 35 -9.09 -5.89 -20.60
N ASP A 36 -8.12 -6.65 -21.12
CA ASP A 36 -6.95 -6.12 -21.87
C ASP A 36 -5.98 -5.23 -21.07
N TYR A 37 -6.14 -5.09 -19.75
CA TYR A 37 -5.22 -4.31 -18.92
C TYR A 37 -4.72 -5.10 -17.73
N CYS A 38 -3.45 -4.87 -17.41
CA CYS A 38 -2.84 -5.26 -16.14
C CYS A 38 -2.45 -4.01 -15.35
N ALA A 39 -2.62 -4.06 -14.04
CA ALA A 39 -2.17 -3.05 -13.10
C ALA A 39 -0.98 -3.57 -12.27
N TRP A 40 -0.11 -2.66 -11.85
CA TRP A 40 0.91 -2.88 -10.85
C TRP A 40 0.93 -1.69 -9.91
N PHE A 41 1.33 -1.93 -8.67
CA PHE A 41 1.53 -0.86 -7.70
C PHE A 41 2.73 -1.17 -6.82
N SER A 42 3.27 -0.13 -6.21
CA SER A 42 4.26 -0.24 -5.14
C SER A 42 3.84 0.65 -3.98
N ILE A 43 4.03 0.15 -2.75
CA ILE A 43 3.81 0.92 -1.53
C ILE A 43 5.15 1.56 -1.14
N GLU A 44 5.28 2.86 -1.41
CA GLU A 44 6.49 3.63 -1.13
C GLU A 44 6.61 4.00 0.36
N SER A 45 5.48 4.32 1.00
CA SER A 45 5.40 4.49 2.45
C SER A 45 4.02 4.11 2.97
N ARG A 46 3.97 3.75 4.25
CA ARG A 46 2.76 3.38 4.98
C ARG A 46 2.86 3.88 6.42
N ASP A 47 2.15 4.96 6.69
CA ASP A 47 2.23 5.68 7.96
C ASP A 47 0.90 5.63 8.69
N ILE A 48 0.92 5.32 9.99
CA ILE A 48 -0.30 5.34 10.81
C ILE A 48 -0.75 6.79 11.03
N VAL A 49 -2.03 7.07 10.74
CA VAL A 49 -2.66 8.37 10.99
C VAL A 49 -3.34 8.37 12.36
N GLY A 50 -4.02 7.27 12.68
CA GLY A 50 -4.74 7.10 13.95
C GLY A 50 -5.45 5.75 14.03
N SER A 51 -6.08 5.48 15.17
CA SER A 51 -6.89 4.28 15.38
C SER A 51 -8.05 4.56 16.33
N ASN A 52 -9.09 3.75 16.23
CA ASN A 52 -10.22 3.71 17.16
C ASN A 52 -10.58 2.25 17.45
N ALA A 53 -11.70 2.01 18.14
CA ALA A 53 -12.16 0.65 18.45
C ALA A 53 -12.50 -0.19 17.19
N ASN A 54 -12.72 0.46 16.04
CA ASN A 54 -13.15 -0.17 14.80
C ASN A 54 -11.98 -0.50 13.85
N GLY A 55 -10.81 0.13 14.01
CA GLY A 55 -9.65 -0.12 13.15
C GLY A 55 -8.55 0.93 13.23
N ALA A 56 -7.61 0.86 12.30
CA ALA A 56 -6.51 1.80 12.15
C ALA A 56 -6.47 2.40 10.75
N LEU A 57 -6.29 3.72 10.66
CA LEU A 57 -6.17 4.46 9.42
C LEU A 57 -4.69 4.62 9.07
N PHE A 58 -4.33 4.22 7.85
CA PHE A 58 -3.00 4.40 7.29
C PHE A 58 -3.03 5.37 6.12
N LYS A 59 -2.07 6.29 6.09
CA LYS A 59 -1.69 7.06 4.92
C LYS A 59 -0.71 6.23 4.10
N VAL A 60 -0.99 6.10 2.82
CA VAL A 60 -0.18 5.30 1.90
C VAL A 60 0.29 6.18 0.75
N VAL A 61 1.60 6.23 0.57
CA VAL A 61 2.21 6.81 -0.64
C VAL A 61 2.49 5.65 -1.58
N SER A 62 1.96 5.72 -2.79
CA SER A 62 2.07 4.64 -3.76
C SER A 62 2.47 5.15 -5.14
N LYS A 63 2.89 4.23 -6.00
CA LYS A 63 2.98 4.44 -7.44
C LYS A 63 2.20 3.34 -8.13
N GLU A 64 1.53 3.70 -9.21
CA GLU A 64 0.72 2.76 -9.99
C GLU A 64 1.15 2.76 -11.46
N TRP A 65 1.11 1.60 -12.08
CA TRP A 65 1.38 1.40 -13.49
C TRP A 65 0.31 0.55 -14.11
N THR A 66 0.07 0.77 -15.40
CA THR A 66 -0.75 -0.10 -16.22
C THR A 66 0.01 -0.54 -17.47
N SER A 67 -0.37 -1.68 -18.02
CA SER A 67 0.02 -2.05 -19.38
C SER A 67 -1.18 -2.58 -20.14
N HIS A 68 -1.18 -2.31 -21.44
CA HIS A 68 -2.22 -2.77 -22.36
C HIS A 68 -1.80 -4.09 -23.01
N HIS A 69 -2.69 -5.07 -22.97
CA HIS A 69 -2.55 -6.44 -23.45
C HIS A 69 -3.73 -6.78 -24.37
N PRO A 70 -3.67 -6.42 -25.66
CA PRO A 70 -4.79 -6.61 -26.56
C PRO A 70 -5.18 -8.09 -26.67
N ASN A 71 -6.49 -8.36 -26.67
CA ASN A 71 -7.08 -9.70 -26.70
C ASN A 71 -6.76 -10.57 -25.47
N GLY A 72 -6.48 -9.96 -24.32
CA GLY A 72 -6.22 -10.67 -23.07
C GLY A 72 -4.95 -11.53 -23.04
N SER A 73 -3.97 -11.26 -23.93
CA SER A 73 -2.68 -11.97 -23.96
C SER A 73 -1.75 -11.44 -22.86
N TYR A 74 -1.97 -11.89 -21.62
CA TYR A 74 -1.20 -11.48 -20.44
C TYR A 74 0.16 -12.18 -20.32
N ASP A 75 0.37 -13.25 -21.08
CA ASP A 75 1.63 -14.00 -21.20
C ASP A 75 2.76 -13.19 -21.86
N LYS A 76 2.41 -12.19 -22.67
CA LYS A 76 3.37 -11.34 -23.37
C LYS A 76 3.69 -10.10 -22.57
N ARG A 77 4.99 -9.81 -22.43
CA ARG A 77 5.43 -8.57 -21.80
C ARG A 77 4.99 -7.37 -22.63
N SER A 78 4.30 -6.43 -21.98
CA SER A 78 3.90 -5.15 -22.55
C SER A 78 4.56 -4.00 -21.76
N PRO A 79 4.93 -2.88 -22.39
CA PRO A 79 5.45 -1.72 -21.67
C PRO A 79 4.43 -1.21 -20.63
N ARG A 80 4.93 -0.84 -19.45
CA ARG A 80 4.15 -0.22 -18.41
C ARG A 80 4.17 1.29 -18.55
N THR A 81 3.02 1.92 -18.36
CA THR A 81 2.82 3.37 -18.33
C THR A 81 2.30 3.80 -16.96
N GLY A 82 2.76 4.93 -16.44
CA GLY A 82 2.42 5.41 -15.10
C GLY A 82 3.66 5.65 -14.24
N GLY A 83 3.55 5.37 -12.94
CA GLY A 83 4.60 5.55 -11.95
C GLY A 83 4.58 6.93 -11.28
N ALA A 84 3.52 7.72 -11.52
CA ALA A 84 3.28 8.93 -10.76
C ALA A 84 2.99 8.56 -9.31
N VAL A 85 3.54 9.36 -8.39
CA VAL A 85 3.29 9.19 -6.96
C VAL A 85 1.88 9.67 -6.64
N SER A 86 1.11 8.83 -5.95
CA SER A 86 -0.22 9.16 -5.42
C SER A 86 -0.22 8.99 -3.90
N THR A 87 -1.16 9.66 -3.24
CA THR A 87 -1.44 9.46 -1.81
C THR A 87 -2.87 8.96 -1.67
N GLY A 88 -3.03 7.80 -1.05
CA GLY A 88 -4.31 7.23 -0.64
C GLY A 88 -4.31 6.93 0.85
N PHE A 89 -5.47 6.51 1.37
CA PHE A 89 -5.58 6.04 2.74
C PHE A 89 -6.39 4.76 2.79
N TYR A 90 -6.06 3.92 3.77
CA TYR A 90 -6.74 2.65 4.00
C TYR A 90 -7.12 2.52 5.47
N PHE A 91 -8.39 2.29 5.73
CA PHE A 91 -8.87 2.01 7.08
C PHE A 91 -8.95 0.51 7.29
N CYS A 92 -7.93 -0.03 7.95
CA CYS A 92 -7.81 -1.44 8.28
C CYS A 92 -8.77 -1.78 9.42
N SER A 93 -9.99 -2.17 9.05
CA SER A 93 -11.10 -2.49 9.96
C SER A 93 -11.73 -3.81 9.57
N LYS A 94 -12.07 -4.66 10.56
CA LYS A 94 -12.75 -5.95 10.32
C LYS A 94 -14.20 -5.80 9.88
N THR A 95 -14.84 -4.68 10.23
CA THR A 95 -16.27 -4.44 9.98
C THR A 95 -16.51 -3.38 8.92
N LYS A 96 -15.56 -2.46 8.70
CA LYS A 96 -15.66 -1.40 7.69
C LYS A 96 -14.33 -1.24 6.91
N PRO A 97 -13.82 -2.31 6.25
CA PRO A 97 -12.61 -2.22 5.45
C PRO A 97 -12.80 -1.15 4.37
N SER A 98 -11.95 -0.13 4.35
CA SER A 98 -12.19 1.02 3.45
C SER A 98 -10.94 1.50 2.73
N ALA A 99 -11.13 1.92 1.48
CA ALA A 99 -10.16 2.71 0.72
C ALA A 99 -10.64 4.16 0.63
N ILE A 100 -9.71 5.09 0.73
CA ILE A 100 -9.97 6.53 0.68
C ILE A 100 -8.99 7.17 -0.30
N TRP A 101 -9.52 7.94 -1.23
CA TRP A 101 -8.73 8.61 -2.25
C TRP A 101 -9.31 9.99 -2.56
N GLN A 102 -8.49 10.81 -3.19
CA GLN A 102 -8.94 12.06 -3.76
C GLN A 102 -9.40 11.80 -5.19
N SER A 103 -10.64 12.15 -5.52
CA SER A 103 -11.13 12.13 -6.90
C SER A 103 -10.47 13.22 -7.74
N ASP A 104 -10.60 13.14 -9.07
CA ASP A 104 -10.04 14.13 -10.01
C ASP A 104 -10.50 15.57 -9.73
N GLY A 105 -11.70 15.74 -9.14
CA GLY A 105 -12.24 17.04 -8.73
C GLY A 105 -11.70 17.56 -7.38
N GLY A 106 -10.80 16.83 -6.73
CA GLY A 106 -10.21 17.20 -5.45
C GLY A 106 -11.03 16.78 -4.22
N GLN A 107 -12.22 16.18 -4.38
CA GLN A 107 -13.03 15.71 -3.26
C GLN A 107 -12.49 14.38 -2.71
N TRP A 108 -12.50 14.24 -1.39
CA TRP A 108 -12.18 12.98 -0.74
C TRP A 108 -13.38 12.03 -0.83
N LYS A 109 -13.10 10.81 -1.28
CA LYS A 109 -14.04 9.71 -1.38
C LYS A 109 -13.61 8.59 -0.45
N VAL A 110 -14.58 7.90 0.15
CA VAL A 110 -14.37 6.64 0.86
C VAL A 110 -15.25 5.57 0.24
N ALA A 111 -14.67 4.40 -0.05
CA ALA A 111 -15.43 3.20 -0.38
C ALA A 111 -15.23 2.16 0.72
N VAL A 112 -16.33 1.62 1.24
CA VAL A 112 -16.30 0.38 2.03
C VAL A 112 -16.18 -0.79 1.05
N LEU A 113 -15.16 -1.62 1.26
CA LEU A 113 -14.72 -2.64 0.31
C LEU A 113 -15.37 -3.99 0.59
N ASN A 114 -15.92 -4.64 -0.45
CA ASN A 114 -16.29 -6.04 -0.41
C ASN A 114 -15.04 -6.92 -0.62
N LEU A 115 -14.37 -7.29 0.46
CA LEU A 115 -13.10 -8.02 0.38
C LEU A 115 -13.23 -9.46 -0.13
N ALA A 116 -14.40 -10.10 -0.01
CA ALA A 116 -14.59 -11.49 -0.40
C ALA A 116 -14.95 -11.64 -1.88
N SER A 117 -15.67 -10.67 -2.44
CA SER A 117 -16.16 -10.71 -3.82
C SER A 117 -16.13 -9.33 -4.48
N PRO A 118 -14.95 -8.69 -4.58
CA PRO A 118 -14.85 -7.39 -5.25
C PRO A 118 -15.16 -7.52 -6.73
N SER A 119 -15.64 -6.43 -7.34
CA SER A 119 -15.98 -6.42 -8.76
C SER A 119 -15.43 -5.21 -9.51
N GLY A 120 -15.04 -5.43 -10.77
CA GLY A 120 -14.64 -4.34 -11.66
C GLY A 120 -13.40 -3.60 -11.16
N ALA A 121 -13.52 -2.29 -10.98
CA ALA A 121 -12.41 -1.43 -10.51
C ALA A 121 -12.08 -1.65 -9.03
N GLU A 122 -13.02 -2.16 -8.22
CA GLU A 122 -12.82 -2.42 -6.79
C GLU A 122 -11.77 -3.50 -6.53
N GLU A 123 -11.61 -4.46 -7.46
CA GLU A 123 -10.63 -5.54 -7.34
C GLU A 123 -9.22 -5.01 -7.03
N ASN A 124 -8.80 -3.90 -7.65
CA ASN A 124 -7.48 -3.33 -7.39
C ASN A 124 -7.37 -2.71 -5.98
N ALA A 125 -8.42 -2.01 -5.53
CA ALA A 125 -8.47 -1.45 -4.19
C ALA A 125 -8.45 -2.54 -3.10
N VAL A 126 -9.09 -3.69 -3.35
CA VAL A 126 -9.02 -4.85 -2.45
C VAL A 126 -7.63 -5.47 -2.42
N ILE A 127 -6.95 -5.56 -3.58
CA ILE A 127 -5.58 -6.06 -3.63
C ILE A 127 -4.64 -5.17 -2.79
N GLU A 128 -4.72 -3.86 -3.00
CA GLU A 128 -3.95 -2.89 -2.23
C GLU A 128 -4.32 -2.92 -0.74
N TYR A 129 -5.60 -3.09 -0.41
CA TYR A 129 -6.04 -3.24 0.97
C TYR A 129 -5.37 -4.43 1.67
N PHE A 130 -5.28 -5.60 1.03
CA PHE A 130 -4.59 -6.75 1.61
C PHE A 130 -3.07 -6.50 1.77
N ALA A 131 -2.44 -5.85 0.79
CA ALA A 131 -1.03 -5.47 0.88
C ALA A 131 -0.79 -4.49 2.03
N VAL A 132 -1.62 -3.46 2.16
CA VAL A 132 -1.51 -2.44 3.20
C VAL A 132 -1.88 -3.00 4.58
N CYS A 133 -2.98 -3.72 4.72
CA CYS A 133 -3.49 -4.10 6.03
C CYS A 133 -2.89 -5.40 6.58
N HIS A 134 -2.43 -6.31 5.71
CA HIS A 134 -1.95 -7.63 6.10
C HIS A 134 -0.57 -7.98 5.57
N GLY A 135 0.03 -7.13 4.72
CA GLY A 135 1.35 -7.40 4.13
C GLY A 135 1.35 -8.60 3.19
N VAL A 136 0.21 -8.92 2.58
CA VAL A 136 0.09 -10.03 1.62
C VAL A 136 -0.37 -9.52 0.27
N GLN A 137 0.20 -10.09 -0.78
CA GLN A 137 -0.27 -9.85 -2.14
C GLN A 137 -1.50 -10.74 -2.42
N SER A 138 -2.42 -10.21 -3.19
CA SER A 138 -3.58 -10.92 -3.76
C SER A 138 -3.73 -10.51 -5.23
N GLY A 139 -4.52 -11.22 -6.03
CA GLY A 139 -4.74 -10.85 -7.44
C GLY A 139 -4.56 -12.01 -8.42
N HIS A 140 -4.40 -11.65 -9.71
CA HIS A 140 -4.58 -12.55 -10.85
C HIS A 140 -3.74 -13.84 -10.81
N ASP A 141 -2.48 -13.72 -10.39
CA ASP A 141 -1.51 -14.83 -10.39
C ASP A 141 -1.28 -15.42 -8.99
N MET A 142 -2.09 -15.03 -7.99
CA MET A 142 -1.97 -15.53 -6.63
C MET A 142 -2.83 -16.79 -6.43
N SER A 143 -2.35 -17.73 -5.61
CA SER A 143 -3.05 -18.99 -5.33
C SER A 143 -4.36 -18.80 -4.57
N ASP A 144 -4.42 -17.77 -3.73
CA ASP A 144 -5.53 -17.55 -2.82
C ASP A 144 -6.57 -16.64 -3.49
N SER A 145 -7.83 -17.08 -3.50
CA SER A 145 -8.96 -16.22 -3.91
C SER A 145 -9.20 -15.10 -2.89
N PHE A 146 -9.89 -14.04 -3.31
CA PHE A 146 -10.31 -12.97 -2.40
C PHE A 146 -11.14 -13.49 -1.21
N ASP A 147 -12.06 -14.42 -1.47
CA ASP A 147 -12.87 -15.08 -0.44
C ASP A 147 -12.00 -15.87 0.56
N ALA A 148 -11.01 -16.64 0.08
CA ALA A 148 -10.10 -17.38 0.94
C ALA A 148 -9.25 -16.44 1.82
N LEU A 149 -8.81 -15.30 1.29
CA LEU A 149 -8.10 -14.29 2.06
C LEU A 149 -9.03 -13.60 3.07
N ALA A 150 -10.25 -13.25 2.66
CA ALA A 150 -11.25 -12.66 3.53
C ALA A 150 -11.53 -13.58 4.72
N GLU A 151 -11.78 -14.87 4.48
CA GLU A 151 -11.98 -15.89 5.51
C GLU A 151 -10.73 -16.04 6.40
N ARG A 152 -9.55 -16.20 5.81
CA ARG A 152 -8.27 -16.34 6.53
C ARG A 152 -8.02 -15.19 7.50
N PHE A 153 -8.37 -13.97 7.11
CA PHE A 153 -8.24 -12.80 7.95
C PHE A 153 -9.51 -12.47 8.74
N GLY A 154 -10.55 -13.30 8.71
CA GLY A 154 -11.74 -13.13 9.56
C GLY A 154 -12.62 -11.94 9.18
N TYR A 155 -12.75 -11.66 7.88
CA TYR A 155 -13.70 -10.67 7.36
C TYR A 155 -15.07 -11.31 7.13
N GLY A 156 -16.11 -10.61 7.56
CA GLY A 156 -17.49 -10.96 7.27
C GLY A 156 -18.01 -10.28 6.00
N PRO A 157 -19.23 -10.63 5.54
CA PRO A 157 -19.87 -9.95 4.44
C PRO A 157 -20.14 -8.48 4.78
N VAL A 158 -19.82 -7.57 3.85
CA VAL A 158 -20.15 -6.16 3.97
C VAL A 158 -21.56 -5.94 3.43
N GLN A 159 -22.45 -5.38 4.26
CA GLN A 159 -23.86 -5.22 3.89
C GLN A 159 -24.09 -4.09 2.88
N ASN A 160 -23.27 -3.03 2.91
CA ASN A 160 -23.37 -1.90 1.98
C ASN A 160 -21.97 -1.45 1.55
N ALA A 161 -21.54 -1.87 0.35
CA ALA A 161 -20.36 -1.30 -0.30
C ALA A 161 -20.73 0.08 -0.86
N ASP A 162 -20.66 1.10 0.00
CA ASP A 162 -21.07 2.46 -0.35
C ASP A 162 -19.86 3.34 -0.63
N LEU A 163 -19.96 4.11 -1.72
CA LEU A 163 -19.07 5.23 -2.01
C LEU A 163 -19.65 6.49 -1.37
N GLN A 164 -18.88 7.15 -0.51
CA GLN A 164 -19.31 8.35 0.22
C GLN A 164 -18.31 9.49 0.05
N ASP A 165 -18.83 10.72 0.07
CA ASP A 165 -18.03 11.93 0.19
C ASP A 165 -17.64 12.17 1.66
N ILE A 166 -16.38 12.51 1.90
CA ILE A 166 -15.89 12.92 3.21
C ILE A 166 -15.14 14.25 3.11
N THR A 167 -15.00 14.97 4.22
CA THR A 167 -14.26 16.23 4.22
C THR A 167 -12.76 15.98 4.26
N ARG A 168 -12.34 14.97 5.02
CA ARG A 168 -10.94 14.54 5.13
C ARG A 168 -10.84 13.06 5.52
N PRO A 169 -9.72 12.38 5.23
CA PRO A 169 -9.55 10.96 5.55
C PRO A 169 -9.79 10.59 7.02
N GLU A 170 -9.41 11.46 7.95
CA GLU A 170 -9.54 11.21 9.40
C GLU A 170 -10.99 11.15 9.88
N ASP A 171 -11.96 11.57 9.07
CA ASP A 171 -13.37 11.52 9.45
C ASP A 171 -13.86 10.08 9.66
N ILE A 172 -13.25 9.08 9.02
CA ILE A 172 -13.57 7.65 9.24
C ILE A 172 -13.28 7.17 10.67
N LEU A 173 -12.43 7.89 11.41
CA LEU A 173 -12.09 7.54 12.79
C LEU A 173 -13.12 8.03 13.81
N LYS A 174 -14.12 8.82 13.37
CA LYS A 174 -15.16 9.39 14.24
C LYS A 174 -16.36 8.47 14.45
N ASP A 175 -16.44 7.39 13.68
CA ASP A 175 -17.47 6.35 13.76
C ASP A 175 -17.29 5.43 14.98
#